data_AF-A0A537SHT4-F1
#
_entry.id   AF-A0A537SHT4-F1
#
_cell.length_a   1.000
_cell.length_b   1.000
_cell.length_c   1.000
_cell.angle_alpha   90.00
_cell.angle_beta   90.00
_cell.angle_gamma   90.00
#
_symmetry.space_group_name_H-M   'P 1'
#
loop_
_entity.id
_entity.type
_entity.pdbx_description
1 polymer ?
#
loop_
_entity_poly.entity_id
_entity_poly.type
_entity_poly.pdbx_seq_one_letter_code
_entity_poly.pdbx_strand_id
1 'polypeptide(L)'
;MTSQMLVEEFRRDIGHVSSTVDAREIRQKSHDFHWYSPVLTPQLENCMADIVVRPQSEEEIAAVVRAAVKHRMSLTLRGGGTGNYGQSVPLKGGVLLDMTGFNKVVAVERGHIRVQGGSVILKALEAALASRQQLMMYPSTMRSATIGGYLAGGFAGIGSVRHGIIRDSGMIESLRIMTIEESPRIVTLSGDDTGLVLHSWGTTGIIIEAQLKLVPAETWIDCIATFPTYADVIAFGNAAFDSDLDIFLLSAVERRFAPYYKRLNAYFDGSCDAMFSMVKESDVDRYFALAAKFDGDRSMAVNDAQSAAANLRRIHETAFNHTTLMALQVDRGWTYLQVVMPNPFEPKLVTEQKRRFGDEVLMHHEYTKEKGRCRIGALPLIRYTTEQRLNDIMRSFEEDGCVLNNP
;
A
#
# COMPACT_ATOMS: atom_id res chain seq x y z
N MET A 1 -15.94 -32.72 -17.57
CA MET A 1 -15.56 -32.99 -16.17
C MET A 1 -16.31 -31.97 -15.32
N THR A 2 -16.96 -32.38 -14.22
CA THR A 2 -17.60 -31.40 -13.31
C THR A 2 -16.50 -30.62 -12.56
N SER A 3 -16.79 -29.39 -12.09
CA SER A 3 -15.80 -28.61 -11.31
C SER A 3 -15.29 -29.41 -10.09
N GLN A 4 -16.18 -30.16 -9.42
CA GLN A 4 -15.81 -31.02 -8.29
C GLN A 4 -14.79 -32.12 -8.66
N MET A 5 -15.02 -32.84 -9.77
CA MET A 5 -14.07 -33.87 -10.22
C MET A 5 -12.70 -33.27 -10.57
N LEU A 6 -12.69 -32.09 -11.20
CA LEU A 6 -11.46 -31.39 -11.55
C LEU A 6 -10.67 -30.99 -10.29
N VAL A 7 -11.36 -30.47 -9.27
CA VAL A 7 -10.75 -30.14 -7.97
C VAL A 7 -10.18 -31.38 -7.27
N GLU A 8 -10.86 -32.52 -7.32
CA GLU A 8 -10.37 -33.78 -6.74
C GLU A 8 -9.12 -34.31 -7.45
N GLU A 9 -9.09 -34.28 -8.78
CA GLU A 9 -7.92 -34.66 -9.57
C GLU A 9 -6.73 -33.72 -9.32
N PHE A 10 -6.99 -32.41 -9.27
CA PHE A 10 -5.98 -31.42 -8.91
C PHE A 10 -5.41 -31.67 -7.51
N ARG A 11 -6.28 -31.94 -6.50
CA ARG A 11 -5.85 -32.26 -5.12
C ARG A 11 -4.97 -33.51 -5.06
N ARG A 12 -5.28 -34.52 -5.88
CA ARG A 12 -4.47 -35.73 -5.99
C ARG A 12 -3.07 -35.42 -6.53
N ASP A 13 -2.97 -34.57 -7.54
CA ASP A 13 -1.71 -34.21 -8.18
C ASP A 13 -0.80 -33.32 -7.32
N ILE A 14 -1.38 -32.44 -6.49
CA ILE A 14 -0.60 -31.63 -5.53
C ILE A 14 -0.19 -32.42 -4.28
N GLY A 15 -0.72 -33.64 -4.07
CA GLY A 15 -0.32 -34.53 -2.98
C GLY A 15 -0.62 -33.96 -1.59
N HIS A 16 0.41 -33.70 -0.81
CA HIS A 16 0.31 -33.31 0.60
C HIS A 16 0.19 -31.79 0.84
N VAL A 17 0.22 -30.98 -0.21
CA VAL A 17 0.15 -29.52 -0.09
C VAL A 17 -1.17 -29.12 0.59
N SER A 18 -1.07 -28.27 1.62
CA SER A 18 -2.24 -27.80 2.38
C SER A 18 -3.27 -27.15 1.44
N SER A 19 -4.49 -27.67 1.45
CA SER A 19 -5.58 -27.17 0.62
C SER A 19 -6.93 -27.28 1.31
N THR A 20 -7.87 -26.44 0.92
CA THR A 20 -9.23 -26.38 1.49
C THR A 20 -10.26 -26.14 0.40
N VAL A 21 -11.43 -26.75 0.58
CA VAL A 21 -12.64 -26.53 -0.21
C VAL A 21 -13.79 -26.06 0.68
N ASP A 22 -13.48 -25.62 1.91
CA ASP A 22 -14.48 -25.05 2.81
C ASP A 22 -15.06 -23.76 2.22
N ALA A 23 -16.38 -23.71 2.07
CA ALA A 23 -17.05 -22.62 1.39
C ALA A 23 -16.83 -21.26 2.09
N ARG A 24 -16.71 -21.26 3.42
CA ARG A 24 -16.47 -20.02 4.18
C ARG A 24 -15.05 -19.52 3.98
N GLU A 25 -14.06 -20.39 4.02
CA GLU A 25 -12.66 -20.02 3.78
C GLU A 25 -12.43 -19.59 2.31
N ILE A 26 -13.00 -20.30 1.34
CA ILE A 26 -12.97 -19.90 -0.08
C ILE A 26 -13.54 -18.49 -0.22
N ARG A 27 -14.73 -18.23 0.34
CA ARG A 27 -15.37 -16.91 0.24
C ARG A 27 -14.50 -15.83 0.86
N GLN A 28 -13.99 -16.06 2.06
CA GLN A 28 -13.14 -15.08 2.75
C GLN A 28 -11.86 -14.78 1.97
N LYS A 29 -11.21 -15.78 1.38
CA LYS A 29 -9.92 -15.61 0.71
C LYS A 29 -10.04 -15.17 -0.75
N SER A 30 -11.18 -15.41 -1.40
CA SER A 30 -11.42 -14.96 -2.78
C SER A 30 -11.64 -13.45 -2.89
N HIS A 31 -11.79 -12.74 -1.78
CA HIS A 31 -11.96 -11.30 -1.75
C HIS A 31 -10.78 -10.62 -1.05
N ASP A 32 -10.39 -9.47 -1.58
CA ASP A 32 -9.48 -8.50 -0.97
C ASP A 32 -10.27 -7.25 -0.54
N PHE A 33 -9.61 -6.09 -0.53
CA PHE A 33 -10.22 -4.81 -0.15
C PHE A 33 -10.81 -4.05 -1.34
N HIS A 34 -11.17 -4.73 -2.44
CA HIS A 34 -11.96 -4.13 -3.54
C HIS A 34 -13.27 -3.49 -3.09
N TRP A 35 -13.79 -3.87 -1.91
CA TRP A 35 -14.97 -3.24 -1.31
C TRP A 35 -14.80 -1.76 -0.96
N TYR A 36 -13.59 -1.20 -1.09
CA TYR A 36 -13.36 0.25 -1.05
C TYR A 36 -14.01 0.94 -2.24
N SER A 37 -14.15 0.24 -3.38
CA SER A 37 -14.82 0.73 -4.57
C SER A 37 -16.26 0.19 -4.61
N PRO A 38 -17.27 1.09 -4.54
CA PRO A 38 -18.68 0.69 -4.69
C PRO A 38 -19.00 0.21 -6.11
N VAL A 39 -18.11 0.48 -7.08
CA VAL A 39 -18.20 -0.01 -8.47
C VAL A 39 -17.68 -1.45 -8.57
N LEU A 40 -16.51 -1.74 -7.98
CA LEU A 40 -15.94 -3.09 -8.01
C LEU A 40 -16.71 -4.10 -7.17
N THR A 41 -17.31 -3.67 -6.05
CA THR A 41 -18.05 -4.55 -5.13
C THR A 41 -19.08 -5.45 -5.85
N PRO A 42 -20.08 -4.91 -6.58
CA PRO A 42 -21.05 -5.74 -7.29
C PRO A 42 -20.45 -6.49 -8.49
N GLN A 43 -19.33 -6.02 -9.06
CA GLN A 43 -18.67 -6.70 -10.17
C GLN A 43 -17.91 -7.96 -9.72
N LEU A 44 -17.41 -7.96 -8.48
CA LEU A 44 -16.52 -8.99 -7.96
C LEU A 44 -17.15 -9.86 -6.86
N GLU A 45 -18.33 -9.54 -6.36
CA GLU A 45 -18.99 -10.25 -5.23
C GLU A 45 -19.18 -11.75 -5.44
N ASN A 46 -19.31 -12.18 -6.70
CA ASN A 46 -19.57 -13.57 -7.08
C ASN A 46 -18.32 -14.29 -7.61
N CYS A 47 -17.17 -13.61 -7.68
CA CYS A 47 -15.91 -14.22 -8.09
C CYS A 47 -15.29 -15.00 -6.93
N MET A 48 -15.25 -16.33 -7.05
CA MET A 48 -14.75 -17.24 -6.02
C MET A 48 -13.87 -18.33 -6.62
N ALA A 49 -12.82 -18.72 -5.90
CA ALA A 49 -12.00 -19.87 -6.25
C ALA A 49 -12.78 -21.18 -6.05
N ASP A 50 -12.37 -22.23 -6.76
CA ASP A 50 -12.86 -23.59 -6.51
C ASP A 50 -12.07 -24.27 -5.37
N ILE A 51 -10.82 -23.87 -5.17
CA ILE A 51 -9.93 -24.39 -4.14
C ILE A 51 -8.93 -23.32 -3.69
N VAL A 52 -8.62 -23.29 -2.39
CA VAL A 52 -7.47 -22.52 -1.87
C VAL A 52 -6.35 -23.47 -1.50
N VAL A 53 -5.13 -23.14 -1.92
CA VAL A 53 -3.92 -23.91 -1.66
C VAL A 53 -2.89 -23.03 -0.98
N ARG A 54 -2.24 -23.53 0.08
CA ARG A 54 -1.28 -22.77 0.88
C ARG A 54 0.03 -23.55 1.02
N PRO A 55 1.00 -23.36 0.09
CA PRO A 55 2.26 -24.05 0.12
C PRO A 55 3.22 -23.47 1.17
N GLN A 56 4.20 -24.29 1.56
CA GLN A 56 5.22 -23.98 2.57
C GLN A 56 6.67 -24.15 2.04
N SER A 57 6.84 -24.65 0.81
CA SER A 57 8.14 -24.79 0.17
C SER A 57 8.10 -24.48 -1.34
N GLU A 58 9.28 -24.31 -1.96
CA GLU A 58 9.39 -24.10 -3.41
C GLU A 58 8.88 -25.32 -4.20
N GLU A 59 9.12 -26.54 -3.68
CA GLU A 59 8.65 -27.79 -4.27
C GLU A 59 7.12 -27.89 -4.27
N GLU A 60 6.49 -27.47 -3.17
CA GLU A 60 5.04 -27.42 -3.06
C GLU A 60 4.43 -26.39 -4.02
N ILE A 61 5.02 -25.19 -4.13
CA ILE A 61 4.59 -24.18 -5.12
C ILE A 61 4.69 -24.76 -6.53
N ALA A 62 5.81 -25.40 -6.87
CA ALA A 62 6.02 -26.00 -8.18
C ALA A 62 5.04 -27.15 -8.46
N ALA A 63 4.68 -27.96 -7.45
CA ALA A 63 3.66 -28.99 -7.59
C ALA A 63 2.29 -28.41 -7.93
N VAL A 64 1.90 -27.31 -7.27
CA VAL A 64 0.67 -26.58 -7.57
C VAL A 64 0.66 -26.02 -8.98
N VAL A 65 1.76 -25.40 -9.41
CA VAL A 65 1.88 -24.86 -10.78
C VAL A 65 1.74 -25.98 -11.81
N ARG A 66 2.46 -27.10 -11.65
CA ARG A 66 2.37 -28.25 -12.56
C ARG A 66 0.94 -28.80 -12.66
N ALA A 67 0.27 -28.96 -11.52
CA ALA A 67 -1.11 -29.43 -11.49
C ALA A 67 -2.07 -28.43 -12.15
N ALA A 68 -1.93 -27.13 -11.88
CA ALA A 68 -2.76 -26.10 -12.49
C ALA A 68 -2.61 -26.05 -14.02
N VAL A 69 -1.37 -26.15 -14.51
CA VAL A 69 -1.08 -26.20 -15.96
C VAL A 69 -1.66 -27.46 -16.61
N LYS A 70 -1.43 -28.64 -16.01
CA LYS A 70 -1.95 -29.94 -16.50
C LYS A 70 -3.47 -29.91 -16.64
N HIS A 71 -4.17 -29.38 -15.64
CA HIS A 71 -5.63 -29.32 -15.57
C HIS A 71 -6.22 -28.07 -16.24
N ARG A 72 -5.38 -27.16 -16.73
CA ARG A 72 -5.78 -25.84 -17.25
C ARG A 72 -6.66 -25.05 -16.27
N MET A 73 -6.38 -25.17 -14.97
CA MET A 73 -7.06 -24.39 -13.95
C MET A 73 -6.42 -23.00 -13.85
N SER A 74 -7.26 -21.97 -13.78
CA SER A 74 -6.77 -20.61 -13.52
C SER A 74 -6.07 -20.57 -12.16
N LEU A 75 -4.95 -19.86 -12.09
CA LEU A 75 -4.16 -19.71 -10.86
C LEU A 75 -4.12 -18.23 -10.48
N THR A 76 -4.76 -17.88 -9.37
CA THR A 76 -4.76 -16.52 -8.81
C THR A 76 -3.87 -16.47 -7.58
N LEU A 77 -2.93 -15.53 -7.54
CA LEU A 77 -2.01 -15.41 -6.41
C LEU A 77 -2.62 -14.54 -5.30
N ARG A 78 -2.38 -14.94 -4.05
CA ARG A 78 -2.78 -14.18 -2.88
C ARG A 78 -1.66 -14.12 -1.85
N GLY A 79 -1.33 -12.89 -1.44
CA GLY A 79 -0.52 -12.62 -0.24
C GLY A 79 -1.43 -12.35 0.96
N GLY A 80 -1.27 -11.17 1.55
CA GLY A 80 -2.10 -10.70 2.68
C GLY A 80 -3.55 -10.39 2.33
N GLY A 81 -3.90 -10.30 1.04
CA GLY A 81 -5.26 -9.98 0.60
C GLY A 81 -5.71 -8.55 0.90
N THR A 82 -4.77 -7.61 0.96
CA THR A 82 -5.03 -6.21 1.31
C THR A 82 -5.08 -5.28 0.09
N GLY A 83 -5.10 -5.82 -1.12
CA GLY A 83 -5.17 -5.04 -2.37
C GLY A 83 -6.55 -4.40 -2.53
N ASN A 84 -6.62 -3.25 -3.21
CA ASN A 84 -7.84 -2.45 -3.30
C ASN A 84 -8.59 -2.59 -4.63
N TYR A 85 -8.03 -3.29 -5.62
CA TYR A 85 -8.55 -3.31 -7.00
C TYR A 85 -9.09 -4.68 -7.43
N GLY A 86 -9.19 -5.64 -6.51
CA GLY A 86 -9.53 -7.02 -6.87
C GLY A 86 -8.36 -7.82 -7.46
N GLN A 87 -7.12 -7.35 -7.25
CA GLN A 87 -5.90 -7.92 -7.84
C GLN A 87 -5.68 -9.39 -7.45
N SER A 88 -6.24 -9.82 -6.31
CA SER A 88 -6.18 -11.20 -5.83
C SER A 88 -7.53 -11.93 -5.88
N VAL A 89 -8.50 -11.39 -6.63
CA VAL A 89 -9.83 -11.98 -6.82
C VAL A 89 -9.79 -12.95 -8.01
N PRO A 90 -10.21 -14.23 -7.82
CA PRO A 90 -10.17 -15.24 -8.86
C PRO A 90 -11.33 -15.08 -9.86
N LEU A 91 -11.15 -14.21 -10.86
CA LEU A 91 -12.19 -13.86 -11.85
C LEU A 91 -12.78 -15.07 -12.60
N LYS A 92 -11.97 -16.12 -12.78
CA LYS A 92 -12.34 -17.35 -13.51
C LYS A 92 -12.47 -18.56 -12.59
N GLY A 93 -12.57 -18.35 -11.28
CA GLY A 93 -12.45 -19.39 -10.28
C GLY A 93 -11.10 -20.09 -10.33
N GLY A 94 -11.08 -21.41 -10.20
CA GLY A 94 -9.87 -22.23 -10.19
C GLY A 94 -9.15 -22.21 -8.85
N VAL A 95 -7.82 -22.13 -8.91
CA VAL A 95 -6.94 -22.23 -7.75
C VAL A 95 -6.59 -20.84 -7.24
N LEU A 96 -6.84 -20.60 -5.96
CA LEU A 96 -6.24 -19.48 -5.24
C LEU A 96 -4.99 -19.96 -4.51
N LEU A 97 -3.82 -19.45 -4.91
CA LEU A 97 -2.54 -19.75 -4.28
C LEU A 97 -2.23 -18.76 -3.17
N ASP A 98 -2.50 -19.16 -1.94
CA ASP A 98 -2.22 -18.40 -0.72
C ASP A 98 -0.74 -18.56 -0.33
N MET A 99 0.07 -17.57 -0.69
CA MET A 99 1.51 -17.56 -0.46
C MET A 99 1.87 -17.35 1.02
N THR A 100 0.92 -17.07 1.92
CA THR A 100 1.23 -16.77 3.34
C THR A 100 1.85 -17.94 4.12
N GLY A 101 1.83 -19.16 3.57
CA GLY A 101 2.57 -20.31 4.10
C GLY A 101 4.08 -20.26 3.81
N PHE A 102 4.52 -19.54 2.77
CA PHE A 102 5.92 -19.39 2.34
C PHE A 102 6.48 -18.03 2.79
N ASN A 103 6.78 -17.91 4.09
CA ASN A 103 6.87 -16.62 4.79
C ASN A 103 8.14 -16.40 5.66
N LYS A 104 9.26 -17.03 5.30
CA LYS A 104 10.52 -16.90 6.04
C LYS A 104 11.24 -15.59 5.71
N VAL A 105 11.79 -14.95 6.75
CA VAL A 105 12.94 -14.07 6.59
C VAL A 105 14.14 -15.00 6.45
N VAL A 106 14.75 -15.03 5.28
CA VAL A 106 15.78 -15.99 4.90
C VAL A 106 17.13 -15.59 5.51
N ALA A 107 17.49 -14.31 5.38
CA ALA A 107 18.72 -13.77 5.94
C ALA A 107 18.59 -12.25 6.14
N VAL A 108 19.24 -11.72 7.18
CA VAL A 108 19.46 -10.29 7.38
C VAL A 108 20.96 -10.06 7.40
N GLU A 109 21.46 -9.29 6.44
CA GLU A 109 22.87 -9.00 6.25
C GLU A 109 23.11 -7.49 6.27
N ARG A 110 24.37 -7.06 6.25
CA ARG A 110 24.68 -5.64 6.20
C ARG A 110 24.25 -5.08 4.83
N GLY A 111 23.31 -4.15 4.85
CA GLY A 111 22.82 -3.43 3.67
C GLY A 111 21.67 -4.10 2.93
N HIS A 112 21.26 -5.33 3.28
CA HIS A 112 20.14 -5.99 2.63
C HIS A 112 19.48 -7.08 3.48
N ILE A 113 18.25 -7.45 3.10
CA ILE A 113 17.46 -8.53 3.67
C ILE A 113 16.93 -9.43 2.55
N ARG A 114 17.00 -10.75 2.75
CA ARG A 114 16.33 -11.73 1.88
C ARG A 114 15.10 -12.27 2.57
N VAL A 115 13.97 -12.20 1.90
CA VAL A 115 12.67 -12.51 2.49
C VAL A 115 11.74 -13.15 1.47
N GLN A 116 11.01 -14.18 1.88
CA GLN A 116 10.07 -14.89 1.01
C GLN A 116 8.82 -14.03 0.73
N GLY A 117 8.24 -14.18 -0.46
CA GLY A 117 7.11 -13.37 -0.94
C GLY A 117 5.85 -13.46 -0.07
N GLY A 118 5.65 -14.55 0.67
CA GLY A 118 4.56 -14.72 1.62
C GLY A 118 4.77 -14.05 2.98
N SER A 119 5.95 -13.49 3.24
CA SER A 119 6.28 -12.87 4.53
C SER A 119 5.51 -11.57 4.70
N VAL A 120 4.81 -11.44 5.82
CA VAL A 120 4.20 -10.16 6.24
C VAL A 120 5.30 -9.11 6.43
N ILE A 121 5.06 -7.90 5.95
CA ILE A 121 6.08 -6.83 5.93
C ILE A 121 6.55 -6.45 7.33
N LEU A 122 5.66 -6.45 8.32
CA LEU A 122 6.02 -6.21 9.72
C LEU A 122 7.14 -7.15 10.21
N LYS A 123 7.11 -8.43 9.82
CA LYS A 123 8.16 -9.39 10.18
C LYS A 123 9.52 -9.01 9.59
N ALA A 124 9.54 -8.48 8.36
CA ALA A 124 10.76 -7.99 7.72
C ALA A 124 11.26 -6.69 8.38
N LEU A 125 10.36 -5.79 8.77
CA LEU A 125 10.68 -4.56 9.51
C LEU A 125 11.33 -4.88 10.86
N GLU A 126 10.73 -5.77 11.64
CA GLU A 126 11.25 -6.20 12.95
C GLU A 126 12.63 -6.86 12.82
N ALA A 127 12.81 -7.73 11.83
CA ALA A 127 14.10 -8.39 11.57
C ALA A 127 15.19 -7.38 11.14
N ALA A 128 14.85 -6.40 10.31
CA ALA A 128 15.77 -5.33 9.94
C ALA A 128 16.16 -4.48 11.16
N LEU A 129 15.18 -4.04 11.96
CA LEU A 129 15.41 -3.20 13.14
C LEU A 129 16.27 -3.90 14.20
N ALA A 130 16.08 -5.21 14.39
CA ALA A 130 16.93 -6.01 15.28
C ALA A 130 18.42 -5.99 14.87
N SER A 131 18.71 -5.75 13.59
CA SER A 131 20.06 -5.57 13.04
C SER A 131 20.54 -4.10 12.99
N ARG A 132 19.80 -3.16 13.60
CA ARG A 132 20.02 -1.70 13.53
C ARG A 132 19.91 -1.12 12.11
N GLN A 133 19.06 -1.72 11.30
CA GLN A 133 18.77 -1.31 9.94
C GLN A 133 17.26 -1.15 9.73
N GLN A 134 16.83 -0.56 8.62
CA GLN A 134 15.41 -0.43 8.28
C GLN A 134 15.18 -0.66 6.78
N LEU A 135 13.96 -1.07 6.43
CA LEU A 135 13.52 -1.06 5.03
C LEU A 135 13.45 0.38 4.52
N MET A 136 13.72 0.57 3.23
CA MET A 136 13.60 1.88 2.58
C MET A 136 12.14 2.36 2.47
N MET A 137 11.18 1.44 2.33
CA MET A 137 9.77 1.79 2.32
C MET A 137 8.86 0.62 2.69
N TYR A 138 7.62 0.91 3.07
CA TYR A 138 6.57 -0.08 3.32
C TYR A 138 5.16 0.53 3.20
N PRO A 139 4.12 -0.24 2.87
CA PRO A 139 2.75 0.26 2.83
C PRO A 139 2.19 0.46 4.23
N SER A 140 1.17 1.31 4.36
CA SER A 140 0.45 1.53 5.64
C SER A 140 -0.31 0.28 6.13
N THR A 141 -0.41 -0.77 5.32
CA THR A 141 -0.97 -2.09 5.65
C THR A 141 0.09 -3.10 6.10
N MET A 142 1.27 -2.66 6.52
CA MET A 142 2.44 -3.50 6.86
C MET A 142 2.17 -4.67 7.83
N ARG A 143 1.12 -4.58 8.66
CA ARG A 143 0.71 -5.64 9.62
C ARG A 143 0.11 -6.87 8.94
N SER A 144 -0.37 -6.75 7.71
CA SER A 144 -1.06 -7.82 7.00
C SER A 144 -0.60 -7.99 5.56
N ALA A 145 -0.14 -6.92 4.88
CA ALA A 145 0.45 -7.01 3.56
C ALA A 145 1.72 -7.88 3.58
N THR A 146 1.92 -8.66 2.51
CA THR A 146 3.12 -9.47 2.34
C THR A 146 4.09 -8.82 1.35
N ILE A 147 5.37 -9.21 1.40
CA ILE A 147 6.42 -8.69 0.51
C ILE A 147 6.04 -8.89 -0.96
N GLY A 148 5.68 -10.12 -1.35
CA GLY A 148 5.31 -10.43 -2.73
C GLY A 148 4.04 -9.69 -3.16
N GLY A 149 3.05 -9.57 -2.28
CA GLY A 149 1.82 -8.80 -2.56
C GLY A 149 2.09 -7.31 -2.75
N TYR A 150 2.96 -6.72 -1.93
CA TYR A 150 3.34 -5.32 -2.05
C TYR A 150 4.13 -5.03 -3.33
N LEU A 151 5.07 -5.90 -3.71
CA LEU A 151 5.84 -5.73 -4.93
C LEU A 151 4.99 -5.99 -6.20
N ALA A 152 4.12 -6.99 -6.18
CA ALA A 152 3.30 -7.35 -7.33
C ALA A 152 2.03 -6.49 -7.51
N GLY A 153 1.50 -5.89 -6.44
CA GLY A 153 0.24 -5.13 -6.48
C GLY A 153 0.32 -3.70 -5.91
N GLY A 154 1.36 -3.38 -5.16
CA GLY A 154 1.59 -2.04 -4.61
C GLY A 154 2.34 -1.12 -5.57
N PHE A 155 2.59 0.12 -5.12
CA PHE A 155 3.27 1.16 -5.91
C PHE A 155 4.25 1.99 -5.09
N ALA A 156 3.82 2.44 -3.89
CA ALA A 156 4.57 3.31 -2.99
C ALA A 156 4.10 3.10 -1.53
N GLY A 157 4.70 3.83 -0.59
CA GLY A 157 4.29 3.81 0.81
C GLY A 157 5.08 4.77 1.70
N ILE A 158 5.06 4.50 3.00
CA ILE A 158 5.89 5.19 3.97
C ILE A 158 7.36 4.98 3.59
N GLY A 159 8.14 6.06 3.57
CA GLY A 159 9.51 6.11 3.05
C GLY A 159 9.61 6.64 1.62
N SER A 160 8.51 6.72 0.87
CA SER A 160 8.55 7.14 -0.54
C SER A 160 8.90 8.61 -0.75
N VAL A 161 8.69 9.49 0.24
CA VAL A 161 9.18 10.88 0.18
C VAL A 161 10.72 10.94 0.21
N ARG A 162 11.35 10.05 0.97
CA ARG A 162 12.80 9.98 1.14
C ARG A 162 13.48 9.25 -0.02
N HIS A 163 12.94 8.09 -0.37
CA HIS A 163 13.60 7.10 -1.22
C HIS A 163 12.94 6.92 -2.59
N GLY A 164 11.73 7.39 -2.76
CA GLY A 164 10.93 7.25 -3.99
C GLY A 164 9.98 6.06 -4.01
N ILE A 165 9.44 5.76 -5.18
CA ILE A 165 8.46 4.67 -5.37
C ILE A 165 9.16 3.32 -5.57
N ILE A 166 8.42 2.20 -5.51
CA ILE A 166 9.00 0.84 -5.59
C ILE A 166 9.92 0.70 -6.80
N ARG A 167 9.46 1.12 -7.98
CA ARG A 167 10.17 0.97 -9.26
C ARG A 167 11.48 1.78 -9.34
N ASP A 168 11.53 2.97 -8.73
CA ASP A 168 12.62 3.93 -8.96
C ASP A 168 13.53 4.15 -7.73
N SER A 169 13.16 3.58 -6.57
CA SER A 169 13.88 3.81 -5.32
C SER A 169 15.22 3.08 -5.20
N GLY A 170 15.46 2.07 -6.04
CA GLY A 170 16.57 1.14 -5.86
C GLY A 170 16.45 0.27 -4.61
N MET A 171 15.25 0.10 -4.07
CA MET A 171 15.02 -0.75 -2.88
C MET A 171 15.16 -2.25 -3.18
N ILE A 172 15.07 -2.67 -4.44
CA ILE A 172 15.08 -4.07 -4.86
C ILE A 172 16.44 -4.36 -5.50
N GLU A 173 17.19 -5.29 -4.91
CA GLU A 173 18.46 -5.74 -5.48
C GLU A 173 18.25 -6.92 -6.43
N SER A 174 17.37 -7.86 -6.05
CA SER A 174 16.93 -8.95 -6.93
C SER A 174 15.60 -9.55 -6.48
N LEU A 175 14.92 -10.21 -7.42
CA LEU A 175 13.71 -10.98 -7.19
C LEU A 175 13.89 -12.39 -7.77
N ARG A 176 13.67 -13.42 -6.96
CA ARG A 176 13.48 -14.79 -7.47
C ARG A 176 12.01 -14.98 -7.77
N ILE A 177 11.70 -15.40 -8.98
CA ILE A 177 10.33 -15.69 -9.43
C ILE A 177 10.21 -17.13 -9.93
N MET A 178 9.02 -17.71 -9.77
CA MET A 178 8.66 -18.98 -10.39
C MET A 178 7.74 -18.74 -11.60
N THR A 179 8.07 -19.35 -12.74
CA THR A 179 7.26 -19.30 -13.96
C THR A 179 6.06 -20.24 -13.89
N ILE A 180 5.03 -19.95 -14.69
CA ILE A 180 3.82 -20.78 -14.80
C ILE A 180 3.87 -21.58 -16.10
N GLU A 181 4.49 -22.75 -16.05
CA GLU A 181 4.68 -23.66 -17.20
C GLU A 181 4.68 -25.13 -16.73
N GLU A 182 4.65 -26.09 -17.66
CA GLU A 182 4.61 -27.54 -17.33
C GLU A 182 5.82 -27.99 -16.50
N SER A 183 6.97 -27.34 -16.69
CA SER A 183 8.18 -27.52 -15.89
C SER A 183 8.59 -26.17 -15.29
N PRO A 184 8.01 -25.77 -14.14
CA PRO A 184 8.25 -24.45 -13.54
C PRO A 184 9.73 -24.21 -13.32
N ARG A 185 10.20 -23.03 -13.74
CA ARG A 185 11.59 -22.59 -13.57
C ARG A 185 11.66 -21.48 -12.55
N ILE A 186 12.78 -21.43 -11.83
CA ILE A 186 13.11 -20.27 -11.00
C ILE A 186 14.02 -19.35 -11.79
N VAL A 187 13.60 -18.10 -11.94
CA VAL A 187 14.35 -17.05 -12.62
C VAL A 187 14.71 -15.97 -11.60
N THR A 188 15.96 -15.52 -11.60
CA THR A 188 16.40 -14.37 -10.81
C THR A 188 16.41 -13.14 -11.70
N LEU A 189 15.63 -12.14 -11.32
CA LEU A 189 15.58 -10.82 -11.96
C LEU A 189 16.39 -9.84 -11.13
N SER A 190 17.19 -9.00 -11.78
CA SER A 190 17.98 -7.93 -11.15
C SER A 190 18.04 -6.71 -12.06
N GLY A 191 18.42 -5.56 -11.51
CA GLY A 191 18.41 -4.30 -12.26
C GLY A 191 17.03 -4.00 -12.86
N ASP A 192 17.01 -3.54 -14.10
CA ASP A 192 15.79 -3.14 -14.81
C ASP A 192 14.79 -4.29 -15.01
N ASP A 193 15.28 -5.54 -15.07
CA ASP A 193 14.43 -6.73 -15.26
C ASP A 193 13.47 -6.96 -14.08
N THR A 194 13.78 -6.45 -12.89
CA THR A 194 12.85 -6.51 -11.74
C THR A 194 11.52 -5.85 -12.09
N GLY A 195 11.53 -4.82 -12.95
CA GLY A 195 10.35 -4.09 -13.41
C GLY A 195 9.33 -4.91 -14.20
N LEU A 196 9.69 -6.11 -14.67
CA LEU A 196 8.81 -7.04 -15.40
C LEU A 196 7.73 -7.68 -14.52
N VAL A 197 7.95 -7.74 -13.21
CA VAL A 197 7.02 -8.36 -12.25
C VAL A 197 6.40 -7.37 -11.27
N LEU A 198 6.92 -6.14 -11.20
CA LEU A 198 6.38 -5.09 -10.34
C LEU A 198 5.04 -4.59 -10.86
N HIS A 199 4.06 -4.49 -9.95
CA HIS A 199 2.70 -4.07 -10.28
C HIS A 199 2.03 -4.91 -11.39
N SER A 200 2.47 -6.16 -11.59
CA SER A 200 1.95 -7.09 -12.61
C SER A 200 0.76 -7.91 -12.14
N TRP A 201 0.41 -7.82 -10.85
CA TRP A 201 -0.65 -8.59 -10.19
C TRP A 201 -0.43 -10.11 -10.25
N GLY A 202 0.84 -10.53 -10.43
CA GLY A 202 1.22 -11.94 -10.50
C GLY A 202 1.01 -12.58 -11.87
N THR A 203 0.67 -11.81 -12.92
CA THR A 203 0.39 -12.36 -14.25
C THR A 203 1.65 -12.82 -14.98
N THR A 204 2.84 -12.35 -14.58
CA THR A 204 4.13 -12.69 -15.22
C THR A 204 4.99 -13.66 -14.40
N GLY A 205 4.54 -14.07 -13.21
CA GLY A 205 5.23 -15.05 -12.37
C GLY A 205 4.93 -14.89 -10.88
N ILE A 206 5.37 -15.87 -10.10
CA ILE A 206 5.19 -15.91 -8.64
C ILE A 206 6.47 -15.38 -7.99
N ILE A 207 6.42 -14.22 -7.32
CA ILE A 207 7.56 -13.74 -6.53
C ILE A 207 7.75 -14.65 -5.31
N ILE A 208 8.79 -15.47 -5.32
CA ILE A 208 9.09 -16.42 -4.25
C ILE A 208 10.01 -15.80 -3.20
N GLU A 209 10.99 -14.99 -3.59
CA GLU A 209 11.94 -14.34 -2.68
C GLU A 209 12.34 -12.97 -3.22
N ALA A 210 12.47 -11.99 -2.33
CA ALA A 210 12.99 -10.67 -2.63
C ALA A 210 14.24 -10.40 -1.81
N GLN A 211 15.29 -9.91 -2.46
CA GLN A 211 16.42 -9.27 -1.81
C GLN A 211 16.20 -7.76 -1.83
N LEU A 212 15.96 -7.19 -0.65
CA LEU A 212 15.63 -5.79 -0.48
C LEU A 212 16.77 -5.07 0.22
N LYS A 213 17.08 -3.87 -0.25
CA LYS A 213 18.07 -2.99 0.35
C LYS A 213 17.61 -2.51 1.72
N LEU A 214 18.54 -2.49 2.65
CA LEU A 214 18.41 -1.91 3.97
C LEU A 214 19.26 -0.65 4.09
N VAL A 215 18.78 0.30 4.86
CA VAL A 215 19.50 1.52 5.24
C VAL A 215 19.68 1.55 6.76
N PRO A 216 20.61 2.35 7.32
CA PRO A 216 20.71 2.52 8.76
C PRO A 216 19.35 2.88 9.37
N ALA A 217 19.01 2.25 10.49
CA ALA A 217 17.80 2.61 11.23
C ALA A 217 17.96 4.01 11.82
N GLU A 218 16.91 4.80 11.71
CA GLU A 218 16.82 6.14 12.28
C GLU A 218 15.73 6.19 13.34
N THR A 219 15.85 7.13 14.29
CA THR A 219 14.75 7.45 15.21
C THR A 219 13.80 8.42 14.51
N TRP A 220 12.63 7.91 14.12
CA TRP A 220 11.57 8.72 13.52
C TRP A 220 10.59 9.20 14.59
N ILE A 221 10.33 10.51 14.59
CA ILE A 221 9.34 11.16 15.46
C ILE A 221 8.06 11.37 14.66
N ASP A 222 6.95 10.90 15.24
CA ASP A 222 5.62 11.09 14.71
C ASP A 222 5.18 12.53 15.00
N CYS A 223 5.00 13.32 13.94
CA CYS A 223 4.72 14.75 14.00
C CYS A 223 3.35 15.09 13.41
N ILE A 224 2.66 16.06 14.01
CA ILE A 224 1.50 16.75 13.44
C ILE A 224 1.78 18.24 13.49
N ALA A 225 1.83 18.88 12.32
CA ALA A 225 1.81 20.32 12.16
C ALA A 225 0.42 20.75 11.66
N THR A 226 -0.19 21.74 12.31
CA THR A 226 -1.54 22.23 11.99
C THR A 226 -1.48 23.61 11.35
N PHE A 227 -2.36 23.88 10.39
CA PHE A 227 -2.34 25.09 9.56
C PHE A 227 -3.75 25.69 9.41
N PRO A 228 -3.88 27.03 9.34
CA PRO A 228 -5.17 27.69 9.16
C PRO A 228 -5.89 27.31 7.86
N THR A 229 -5.14 27.06 6.78
CA THR A 229 -5.68 26.65 5.49
C THR A 229 -4.94 25.46 4.88
N TYR A 230 -5.64 24.69 4.06
CA TYR A 230 -5.06 23.57 3.33
C TYR A 230 -4.01 24.02 2.30
N ALA A 231 -4.13 25.23 1.77
CA ALA A 231 -3.13 25.78 0.87
C ALA A 231 -1.78 25.98 1.59
N ASP A 232 -1.81 26.39 2.86
CA ASP A 232 -0.61 26.51 3.70
C ASP A 232 0.03 25.15 3.97
N VAL A 233 -0.78 24.10 4.18
CA VAL A 233 -0.28 22.72 4.30
C VAL A 233 0.51 22.30 3.06
N ILE A 234 -0.02 22.57 1.86
CA ILE A 234 0.64 22.24 0.59
C ILE A 234 1.89 23.11 0.37
N ALA A 235 1.82 24.41 0.67
CA ALA A 235 2.98 25.30 0.57
C ALA A 235 4.11 24.86 1.50
N PHE A 236 3.79 24.51 2.75
CA PHE A 236 4.73 23.93 3.70
C PHE A 236 5.27 22.59 3.20
N GLY A 237 4.42 21.68 2.72
CA GLY A 237 4.85 20.38 2.22
C GLY A 237 5.85 20.49 1.07
N ASN A 238 5.63 21.42 0.14
CA ASN A 238 6.56 21.72 -0.94
C ASN A 238 7.91 22.22 -0.38
N ALA A 239 7.87 23.19 0.54
CA ALA A 239 9.09 23.72 1.16
C ALA A 239 9.84 22.68 2.00
N ALA A 240 9.12 21.79 2.71
CA ALA A 240 9.70 20.72 3.49
C ALA A 240 10.37 19.67 2.59
N PHE A 241 9.75 19.35 1.44
CA PHE A 241 10.35 18.45 0.45
C PHE A 241 11.65 19.02 -0.15
N ASP A 242 11.66 20.31 -0.47
CA ASP A 242 12.81 20.99 -1.09
C ASP A 242 13.92 21.36 -0.08
N SER A 243 13.72 21.07 1.21
CA SER A 243 14.69 21.31 2.27
C SER A 243 15.70 20.16 2.44
N ASP A 244 16.66 20.34 3.33
CA ASP A 244 17.61 19.31 3.77
C ASP A 244 17.10 18.48 4.96
N LEU A 245 15.82 18.61 5.34
CA LEU A 245 15.22 17.83 6.43
C LEU A 245 15.12 16.36 6.05
N ASP A 246 15.48 15.47 6.98
CA ASP A 246 15.29 14.03 6.81
C ASP A 246 13.88 13.62 7.23
N ILE A 247 13.02 13.39 6.24
CA ILE A 247 11.60 13.08 6.41
C ILE A 247 11.31 11.71 5.79
N PHE A 248 10.62 10.84 6.53
CA PHE A 248 10.25 9.50 6.08
C PHE A 248 8.78 9.39 5.65
N LEU A 249 7.93 10.32 6.08
CA LEU A 249 6.53 10.43 5.67
C LEU A 249 6.10 11.89 5.70
N LEU A 250 5.34 12.32 4.69
CA LEU A 250 4.80 13.67 4.57
C LEU A 250 3.42 13.58 3.88
N SER A 251 2.37 13.60 4.70
CA SER A 251 0.97 13.33 4.33
C SER A 251 0.08 14.51 4.73
N ALA A 252 -0.49 15.20 3.75
CA ALA A 252 -1.34 16.37 3.98
C ALA A 252 -2.81 15.97 4.02
N VAL A 253 -3.50 16.28 5.11
CA VAL A 253 -4.91 15.89 5.31
C VAL A 253 -5.75 17.08 5.72
N GLU A 254 -6.95 17.12 5.18
CA GLU A 254 -7.90 18.17 5.50
C GLU A 254 -8.48 18.00 6.91
N ARG A 255 -8.81 19.10 7.60
CA ARG A 255 -9.39 19.13 8.95
C ARG A 255 -10.59 18.20 9.15
N ARG A 256 -11.39 17.98 8.10
CA ARG A 256 -12.58 17.12 8.08
C ARG A 256 -12.25 15.62 8.23
N PHE A 257 -10.97 15.22 8.22
CA PHE A 257 -10.53 13.87 8.58
C PHE A 257 -10.46 13.61 10.08
N ALA A 258 -10.50 14.65 10.93
CA ALA A 258 -10.39 14.52 12.39
C ALA A 258 -11.34 13.49 13.02
N PRO A 259 -12.63 13.38 12.61
CA PRO A 259 -13.54 12.35 13.15
C PRO A 259 -13.08 10.91 12.92
N TYR A 260 -12.25 10.67 11.90
CA TYR A 260 -11.75 9.34 11.54
C TYR A 260 -10.46 8.99 12.26
N TYR A 261 -9.69 9.98 12.73
CA TYR A 261 -8.38 9.80 13.37
C TYR A 261 -8.50 9.66 14.90
N LYS A 262 -9.35 8.72 15.32
CA LYS A 262 -9.54 8.37 16.73
C LYS A 262 -8.18 8.11 17.39
N ARG A 263 -8.03 8.59 18.63
CA ARG A 263 -6.78 8.59 19.43
C ARG A 263 -5.73 9.63 19.02
N LEU A 264 -6.04 10.52 18.08
CA LEU A 264 -5.24 11.71 17.79
C LEU A 264 -6.02 13.02 18.03
N ASN A 265 -7.26 12.95 18.50
CA ASN A 265 -8.14 14.11 18.69
C ASN A 265 -7.55 15.23 19.57
N ALA A 266 -6.68 14.89 20.54
CA ALA A 266 -5.99 15.88 21.37
C ALA A 266 -4.98 16.74 20.58
N TYR A 267 -4.60 16.29 19.39
CA TYR A 267 -3.62 16.91 18.49
C TYR A 267 -4.21 17.26 17.11
N PHE A 268 -5.41 16.79 16.80
CA PHE A 268 -6.09 17.05 15.54
C PHE A 268 -7.60 16.94 15.76
N ASP A 269 -8.22 18.05 16.17
CA ASP A 269 -9.63 18.16 16.54
C ASP A 269 -10.54 18.62 15.39
N GLY A 270 -9.94 19.00 14.25
CA GLY A 270 -10.64 19.49 13.07
C GLY A 270 -10.80 21.01 13.00
N SER A 271 -10.18 21.77 13.90
CA SER A 271 -10.13 23.24 13.79
C SER A 271 -9.25 23.71 12.61
N CYS A 272 -8.17 22.97 12.35
CA CYS A 272 -7.12 23.29 11.38
C CYS A 272 -6.88 22.13 10.41
N ASP A 273 -6.37 22.45 9.21
CA ASP A 273 -5.82 21.43 8.30
C ASP A 273 -4.44 20.98 8.81
N ALA A 274 -3.90 19.85 8.36
CA ALA A 274 -2.70 19.31 8.98
C ALA A 274 -1.75 18.55 8.05
N MET A 275 -0.47 18.63 8.37
CA MET A 275 0.58 17.77 7.85
C MET A 275 0.93 16.71 8.89
N PHE A 276 0.73 15.45 8.53
CA PHE A 276 1.10 14.27 9.29
C PHE A 276 2.44 13.78 8.78
N SER A 277 3.43 13.61 9.66
CA SER A 277 4.80 13.31 9.22
C SER A 277 5.55 12.37 10.14
N MET A 278 6.56 11.71 9.57
CA MET A 278 7.61 11.02 10.32
C MET A 278 8.92 11.74 10.01
N VAL A 279 9.49 12.43 11.00
CA VAL A 279 10.67 13.29 10.85
C VAL A 279 11.81 12.73 11.68
N LYS A 280 13.04 12.74 11.18
CA LYS A 280 14.20 12.29 11.95
C LYS A 280 14.33 13.13 13.23
N GLU A 281 14.63 12.50 14.35
CA GLU A 281 14.68 13.15 15.68
C GLU A 281 15.53 14.44 15.69
N SER A 282 16.67 14.44 15.01
CA SER A 282 17.57 15.60 14.93
C SER A 282 17.01 16.79 14.14
N ASP A 283 15.98 16.59 13.32
CA ASP A 283 15.42 17.60 12.42
C ASP A 283 14.06 18.14 12.87
N VAL A 284 13.49 17.60 13.97
CA VAL A 284 12.13 17.96 14.44
C VAL A 284 11.98 19.45 14.70
N ASP A 285 12.92 20.08 15.40
CA ASP A 285 12.80 21.50 15.72
C ASP A 285 12.96 22.38 14.46
N ARG A 286 13.82 21.98 13.52
CA ARG A 286 13.96 22.66 12.22
C ARG A 286 12.71 22.50 11.36
N TYR A 287 12.08 21.33 11.38
CA TYR A 287 10.82 21.05 10.70
C TYR A 287 9.70 21.96 11.20
N PHE A 288 9.51 22.10 12.51
CA PHE A 288 8.49 23.01 13.05
C PHE A 288 8.85 24.49 12.90
N ALA A 289 10.14 24.85 12.92
CA ALA A 289 10.57 26.20 12.58
C ALA A 289 10.30 26.56 11.10
N LEU A 290 10.35 25.56 10.20
CA LEU A 290 9.92 25.73 8.81
C LEU A 290 8.40 25.86 8.73
N ALA A 291 7.63 25.02 9.44
CA ALA A 291 6.16 25.09 9.47
C ALA A 291 5.66 26.47 9.92
N ALA A 292 6.29 27.06 10.93
CA ALA A 292 5.96 28.38 11.44
C ALA A 292 6.11 29.52 10.40
N LYS A 293 6.91 29.33 9.33
CA LYS A 293 7.01 30.30 8.22
C LYS A 293 5.78 30.31 7.31
N PHE A 294 4.91 29.32 7.46
CA PHE A 294 3.65 29.14 6.73
C PHE A 294 2.45 29.12 7.70
N ASP A 295 2.56 29.85 8.82
CA ASP A 295 1.53 29.91 9.87
C ASP A 295 1.19 28.53 10.49
N GLY A 296 2.13 27.59 10.44
CA GLY A 296 1.99 26.26 11.00
C GLY A 296 2.37 26.17 12.47
N ASP A 297 1.52 25.49 13.26
CA ASP A 297 1.75 25.23 14.68
C ASP A 297 2.21 23.80 14.94
N ARG A 298 3.06 23.63 15.96
CA ARG A 298 3.45 22.30 16.49
C ARG A 298 2.33 21.73 17.35
N SER A 299 1.56 20.81 16.78
CA SER A 299 0.51 20.11 17.54
C SER A 299 1.04 18.86 18.24
N MET A 300 1.78 18.01 17.52
CA MET A 300 2.33 16.76 18.08
C MET A 300 3.76 16.51 17.63
N ALA A 301 4.59 15.97 18.52
CA ALA A 301 5.91 15.42 18.21
C ALA A 301 6.24 14.36 19.26
N VAL A 302 6.07 13.08 18.91
CA VAL A 302 6.20 11.97 19.85
C VAL A 302 6.97 10.80 19.24
N ASN A 303 7.81 10.15 20.04
CA ASN A 303 8.46 8.90 19.65
C ASN A 303 7.57 7.67 19.92
N ASP A 304 8.07 6.49 19.62
CA ASP A 304 7.39 5.20 19.80
C ASP A 304 6.96 4.94 21.25
N ALA A 305 7.86 5.20 22.20
CA ALA A 305 7.58 4.99 23.61
C ALA A 305 6.50 5.93 24.13
N GLN A 306 6.55 7.22 23.74
CA GLN A 306 5.55 8.22 24.09
C GLN A 306 4.19 7.90 23.46
N SER A 307 4.17 7.50 22.20
CA SER A 307 2.95 7.09 21.50
C SER A 307 2.30 5.89 22.18
N ALA A 308 3.09 4.87 22.54
CA ALA A 308 2.60 3.69 23.24
C ALA A 308 2.05 4.04 24.63
N ALA A 309 2.76 4.86 25.40
CA ALA A 309 2.33 5.28 26.74
C ALA A 309 1.02 6.07 26.73
N ALA A 310 0.81 6.89 25.71
CA ALA A 310 -0.42 7.66 25.53
C ALA A 310 -1.50 6.92 24.70
N ASN A 311 -1.27 5.66 24.32
CA ASN A 311 -2.15 4.87 23.46
C ASN A 311 -2.55 5.61 22.16
N LEU A 312 -1.59 6.34 21.57
CA LEU A 312 -1.79 7.06 20.33
C LEU A 312 -1.71 6.11 19.14
N ARG A 313 -2.46 6.46 18.09
CA ARG A 313 -2.26 5.83 16.79
C ARG A 313 -0.95 6.33 16.18
N ARG A 314 -0.25 5.45 15.48
CA ARG A 314 0.99 5.78 14.77
C ARG A 314 0.66 6.51 13.47
N ILE A 315 1.48 7.50 13.11
CA ILE A 315 1.25 8.37 11.95
C ILE A 315 1.27 7.61 10.61
N HIS A 316 2.05 6.53 10.50
CA HIS A 316 2.01 5.67 9.30
C HIS A 316 0.65 4.98 9.08
N GLU A 317 -0.21 4.88 10.10
CA GLU A 317 -1.57 4.33 9.99
C GLU A 317 -2.62 5.40 9.64
N THR A 318 -2.20 6.66 9.45
CA THR A 318 -3.05 7.80 9.01
C THR A 318 -2.60 8.37 7.67
N ALA A 319 -1.88 7.55 6.90
CA ALA A 319 -1.34 7.90 5.59
C ALA A 319 -1.68 6.83 4.55
N PHE A 320 -1.53 7.21 3.29
CA PHE A 320 -1.93 6.42 2.13
C PHE A 320 -3.37 5.91 2.31
N ASN A 321 -3.71 4.74 1.75
CA ASN A 321 -5.09 4.27 1.77
C ASN A 321 -5.60 3.78 3.15
N HIS A 322 -4.78 3.86 4.20
CA HIS A 322 -5.25 3.63 5.57
C HIS A 322 -6.14 4.78 6.03
N THR A 323 -5.90 5.99 5.54
CA THR A 323 -6.80 7.15 5.70
C THR A 323 -8.21 6.83 5.21
N THR A 324 -8.34 6.24 4.02
CA THR A 324 -9.61 5.75 3.46
C THR A 324 -10.21 4.63 4.29
N LEU A 325 -9.40 3.68 4.78
CA LEU A 325 -9.88 2.62 5.67
C LEU A 325 -10.56 3.20 6.92
N MET A 326 -9.94 4.20 7.55
CA MET A 326 -10.46 4.81 8.77
C MET A 326 -11.79 5.51 8.54
N ALA A 327 -11.95 6.20 7.41
CA ALA A 327 -13.22 6.80 7.02
C ALA A 327 -14.29 5.73 6.74
N LEU A 328 -13.98 4.71 5.95
CA LEU A 328 -14.88 3.59 5.62
C LEU A 328 -15.33 2.79 6.85
N GLN A 329 -14.51 2.71 7.88
CA GLN A 329 -14.86 2.06 9.16
C GLN A 329 -15.91 2.83 9.94
N VAL A 330 -16.05 4.13 9.70
CA VAL A 330 -17.05 5.00 10.34
C VAL A 330 -18.26 5.19 9.44
N ASP A 331 -18.04 5.40 8.15
CA ASP A 331 -19.06 5.76 7.17
C ASP A 331 -18.78 5.07 5.83
N ARG A 332 -19.65 4.12 5.47
CA ARG A 332 -19.54 3.31 4.24
C ARG A 332 -19.96 4.07 2.97
N GLY A 333 -20.42 5.32 3.10
CA GLY A 333 -20.73 6.17 1.96
C GLY A 333 -19.50 6.83 1.32
N TRP A 334 -18.30 6.59 1.83
CA TRP A 334 -17.05 7.05 1.23
C TRP A 334 -16.49 6.03 0.22
N THR A 335 -15.75 6.55 -0.76
CA THR A 335 -14.78 5.82 -1.58
C THR A 335 -13.58 6.76 -1.80
N TYR A 336 -12.66 6.47 -2.73
CA TYR A 336 -11.49 7.30 -2.96
C TYR A 336 -11.09 7.31 -4.44
N LEU A 337 -10.26 8.28 -4.83
CA LEU A 337 -9.54 8.26 -6.12
C LEU A 337 -8.05 8.06 -5.89
N GLN A 338 -7.32 7.71 -6.95
CA GLN A 338 -5.88 7.90 -6.99
C GLN A 338 -5.55 8.85 -8.12
N VAL A 339 -5.02 10.00 -7.76
CA VAL A 339 -4.62 11.01 -8.74
C VAL A 339 -3.18 11.41 -8.49
N VAL A 340 -2.50 11.80 -9.54
CA VAL A 340 -1.20 12.45 -9.44
C VAL A 340 -1.34 13.88 -9.88
N MET A 341 -0.96 14.80 -9.00
CA MET A 341 -1.15 16.22 -9.23
C MET A 341 -0.27 16.72 -10.39
N PRO A 342 -0.63 17.85 -11.04
CA PRO A 342 0.24 18.51 -12.00
C PRO A 342 1.62 18.80 -11.39
N ASN A 343 2.66 18.88 -12.23
CA ASN A 343 3.99 19.25 -11.78
C ASN A 343 4.50 20.44 -12.64
N PRO A 344 4.68 21.64 -12.07
CA PRO A 344 4.54 21.99 -10.64
C PRO A 344 3.09 21.92 -10.13
N PHE A 345 2.92 21.59 -8.83
CA PHE A 345 1.62 21.60 -8.15
C PHE A 345 1.46 22.89 -7.34
N GLU A 346 0.58 23.79 -7.80
CA GLU A 346 0.33 25.05 -7.12
C GLU A 346 -0.77 24.92 -6.04
N PRO A 347 -0.57 25.45 -4.81
CA PRO A 347 -1.58 25.42 -3.74
C PRO A 347 -2.95 26.04 -4.12
N LYS A 348 -2.98 26.91 -5.13
CA LYS A 348 -4.23 27.50 -5.63
C LYS A 348 -5.18 26.45 -6.20
N LEU A 349 -4.65 25.44 -6.89
CA LEU A 349 -5.47 24.39 -7.52
C LEU A 349 -6.31 23.64 -6.47
N VAL A 350 -5.70 23.26 -5.35
CA VAL A 350 -6.45 22.56 -4.30
C VAL A 350 -7.52 23.45 -3.65
N THR A 351 -7.28 24.76 -3.55
CA THR A 351 -8.28 25.71 -3.07
C THR A 351 -9.50 25.74 -4.02
N GLU A 352 -9.25 25.75 -5.33
CA GLU A 352 -10.30 25.73 -6.35
C GLU A 352 -11.07 24.39 -6.34
N GLN A 353 -10.38 23.26 -6.21
CA GLN A 353 -10.99 21.94 -6.10
C GLN A 353 -11.85 21.80 -4.84
N LYS A 354 -11.35 22.24 -3.67
CA LYS A 354 -12.12 22.23 -2.41
C LYS A 354 -13.39 23.08 -2.52
N ARG A 355 -13.32 24.26 -3.16
CA ARG A 355 -14.49 25.10 -3.42
C ARG A 355 -15.49 24.45 -4.38
N ARG A 356 -14.99 23.77 -5.42
CA ARG A 356 -15.80 23.10 -6.45
C ARG A 356 -16.58 21.92 -5.89
N PHE A 357 -15.94 21.09 -5.06
CA PHE A 357 -16.51 19.84 -4.60
C PHE A 357 -17.15 19.92 -3.20
N GLY A 358 -16.80 20.93 -2.39
CA GLY A 358 -17.38 21.12 -1.06
C GLY A 358 -17.25 19.87 -0.18
N ASP A 359 -18.37 19.36 0.32
CA ASP A 359 -18.43 18.18 1.20
C ASP A 359 -18.40 16.84 0.46
N GLU A 360 -18.46 16.85 -0.87
CA GLU A 360 -18.40 15.64 -1.68
C GLU A 360 -16.98 15.08 -1.78
N VAL A 361 -15.96 15.93 -1.63
CA VAL A 361 -14.55 15.54 -1.76
C VAL A 361 -13.72 16.09 -0.60
N LEU A 362 -13.01 15.20 0.10
CA LEU A 362 -12.06 15.57 1.15
C LEU A 362 -10.63 15.35 0.66
N MET A 363 -9.79 16.39 0.78
CA MET A 363 -8.44 16.36 0.21
C MET A 363 -7.44 15.64 1.11
N HIS A 364 -6.69 14.73 0.51
CA HIS A 364 -5.61 13.97 1.12
C HIS A 364 -4.48 13.81 0.10
N HIS A 365 -3.30 14.34 0.39
CA HIS A 365 -2.14 14.29 -0.50
C HIS A 365 -0.97 13.57 0.16
N GLU A 366 -0.19 12.87 -0.66
CA GLU A 366 1.01 12.14 -0.26
C GLU A 366 2.20 12.64 -1.08
N TYR A 367 3.25 13.05 -0.38
CA TYR A 367 4.50 13.45 -1.02
C TYR A 367 5.36 12.22 -1.26
N THR A 368 5.84 12.09 -2.49
CA THR A 368 6.77 11.03 -2.90
C THR A 368 7.89 11.61 -3.75
N LYS A 369 8.92 10.80 -3.98
CA LYS A 369 10.02 11.10 -4.88
C LYS A 369 9.92 10.22 -6.12
N GLU A 370 10.02 10.80 -7.30
CA GLU A 370 10.07 10.06 -8.56
C GLU A 370 11.19 10.65 -9.40
N LYS A 371 12.17 9.82 -9.79
CA LYS A 371 13.39 10.25 -10.52
C LYS A 371 14.08 11.48 -9.90
N GLY A 372 14.14 11.51 -8.57
CA GLY A 372 14.77 12.60 -7.80
C GLY A 372 13.95 13.89 -7.67
N ARG A 373 12.74 13.95 -8.23
CA ARG A 373 11.85 15.12 -8.15
C ARG A 373 10.67 14.86 -7.23
N CYS A 374 10.09 15.93 -6.69
CA CYS A 374 8.82 15.86 -5.97
C CYS A 374 7.71 15.36 -6.89
N ARG A 375 6.97 14.35 -6.42
CA ARG A 375 5.75 13.87 -7.06
C ARG A 375 4.68 13.75 -5.99
N ILE A 376 3.60 14.51 -6.15
CA ILE A 376 2.51 14.56 -5.17
C ILE A 376 1.34 13.76 -5.72
N GLY A 377 1.03 12.65 -5.04
CA GLY A 377 -0.21 11.91 -5.25
C GLY A 377 -1.31 12.48 -4.38
N ALA A 378 -2.56 12.28 -4.77
CA ALA A 378 -3.70 12.50 -3.89
C ALA A 378 -4.58 11.25 -3.85
N LEU A 379 -5.12 11.00 -2.65
CA LEU A 379 -6.07 9.94 -2.35
C LEU A 379 -7.36 10.56 -1.79
N PRO A 380 -8.01 11.49 -2.53
CA PRO A 380 -9.14 12.22 -1.98
C PRO A 380 -10.29 11.26 -1.67
N LEU A 381 -10.95 11.48 -0.52
CA LEU A 381 -12.20 10.76 -0.24
C LEU A 381 -13.33 11.34 -1.06
N ILE A 382 -14.13 10.46 -1.65
CA ILE A 382 -15.29 10.82 -2.46
C ILE A 382 -16.54 10.31 -1.80
N ARG A 383 -17.52 11.18 -1.57
CA ARG A 383 -18.84 10.80 -1.12
C ARG A 383 -19.54 10.11 -2.29
N TYR A 384 -19.65 8.79 -2.24
CA TYR A 384 -20.25 8.04 -3.33
C TYR A 384 -21.77 8.28 -3.39
N THR A 385 -22.27 8.59 -4.59
CA THR A 385 -23.69 8.74 -4.87
C THR A 385 -24.11 7.85 -6.03
N THR A 386 -23.51 8.06 -7.20
CA THR A 386 -23.69 7.24 -8.40
C THR A 386 -22.36 7.07 -9.13
N GLU A 387 -22.24 6.00 -9.92
CA GLU A 387 -21.07 5.79 -10.78
C GLU A 387 -20.88 6.94 -11.79
N GLN A 388 -21.97 7.49 -12.33
CA GLN A 388 -21.90 8.66 -13.20
C GLN A 388 -21.26 9.86 -12.50
N ARG A 389 -21.68 10.17 -11.27
CA ARG A 389 -21.11 11.29 -10.52
C ARG A 389 -19.64 11.05 -10.16
N LEU A 390 -19.26 9.82 -9.80
CA LEU A 390 -17.86 9.45 -9.58
C LEU A 390 -17.02 9.70 -10.85
N ASN A 391 -17.54 9.28 -12.01
CA ASN A 391 -16.90 9.53 -13.31
C ASN A 391 -16.81 11.03 -13.64
N ASP A 392 -17.81 11.83 -13.29
CA ASP A 392 -17.77 13.29 -13.47
C ASP A 392 -16.66 13.94 -12.62
N ILE A 393 -16.50 13.49 -11.37
CA ILE A 393 -15.43 13.98 -10.48
C ILE A 393 -14.07 13.59 -11.06
N MET A 394 -13.90 12.33 -11.49
CA MET A 394 -12.66 11.86 -12.12
C MET A 394 -12.26 12.70 -13.33
N ARG A 395 -13.20 12.96 -14.26
CA ARG A 395 -12.95 13.83 -15.42
C ARG A 395 -12.60 15.26 -15.02
N SER A 396 -13.23 15.80 -13.97
CA SER A 396 -12.91 17.12 -13.46
C SER A 396 -11.47 17.22 -12.90
N PHE A 397 -10.89 16.15 -12.36
CA PHE A 397 -9.47 16.13 -11.97
C PHE A 397 -8.56 16.07 -13.20
N GLU A 398 -8.92 15.32 -14.24
CA GLU A 398 -8.17 15.27 -15.51
C GLU A 398 -8.16 16.63 -16.22
N GLU A 399 -9.29 17.36 -16.21
CA GLU A 399 -9.41 18.73 -16.73
C GLU A 399 -8.50 19.73 -16.00
N ASP A 400 -8.21 19.49 -14.72
CA ASP A 400 -7.25 20.26 -13.92
C ASP A 400 -5.77 19.89 -14.23
N GLY A 401 -5.54 18.95 -15.15
CA GLY A 401 -4.22 18.45 -15.52
C GLY A 401 -3.68 17.35 -14.60
N CYS A 402 -4.51 16.80 -13.71
CA CYS A 402 -4.11 15.64 -12.90
C CYS A 402 -4.07 14.37 -13.76
N VAL A 403 -3.19 13.43 -13.40
CA VAL A 403 -3.17 12.09 -13.99
C VAL A 403 -3.96 11.15 -13.09
N LEU A 404 -5.05 10.60 -13.60
CA LEU A 404 -5.89 9.65 -12.88
C LEU A 404 -5.33 8.22 -12.99
N ASN A 405 -5.25 7.52 -11.86
CA ASN A 405 -5.11 6.07 -11.79
C ASN A 405 -6.42 5.52 -11.19
N ASN A 406 -7.37 5.12 -12.03
CA ASN A 406 -8.71 4.76 -11.60
C ASN A 406 -8.72 3.51 -10.68
N PRO A 407 -9.08 3.63 -9.39
CA PRO A 407 -8.95 2.54 -8.41
C PRO A 407 -10.15 1.58 -8.29
#